data_AF-A0A142CRB9-F1
#
_entry.id   AF-A0A142CRB9-F1
#
_cell.length_a   1.000
_cell.length_b   1.000
_cell.length_c   1.000
_cell.angle_alpha   90.00
_cell.angle_beta   90.00
_cell.angle_gamma   90.00
#
_symmetry.space_group_name_H-M   'P 1'
#
loop_
_entity.id
_entity.type
_entity.pdbx_description
1 polymer ?
#
loop_
_entity_poly.entity_id
_entity_poly.type
_entity_poly.pdbx_seq_one_letter_code
_entity_poly.pdbx_strand_id
1 'polypeptide(L)'
;PKKRAKDADPNEVLCLIPELCWLTGLTDNMRQDFRVMKDIAVHTRVTPMQRDMAMRKFVKNVENNPSAKSEMAKWGLYLDTDLLRTDARQLPLEKIILQKRSFQSNMEADFGREVCREPVLVPVDLKCWMVLFFARDENKANDFITMMKKVCPALGIRVNNPQQFRLENDRT
;
A
#
# COMPACT_ATOMS: atom_id res chain seq x y z
N PRO A 1 28.58 8.34 37.88
CA PRO A 1 29.09 7.00 37.48
C PRO A 1 27.97 5.94 37.52
N LYS A 2 27.21 5.80 36.42
CA LYS A 2 26.20 4.75 36.28
C LYS A 2 26.92 3.43 36.00
N LYS A 3 26.84 2.48 36.93
CA LYS A 3 27.28 1.09 36.70
C LYS A 3 26.43 0.53 35.55
N ARG A 4 27.06 0.32 34.40
CA ARG A 4 26.52 -0.53 33.33
C ARG A 4 26.31 -1.92 33.91
N ALA A 5 25.18 -2.54 33.55
CA ALA A 5 24.88 -3.93 33.83
C ALA A 5 26.09 -4.79 33.41
N LYS A 6 26.84 -5.23 34.42
CA LYS A 6 27.80 -6.30 34.28
C LYS A 6 26.98 -7.57 34.30
N ASP A 7 27.16 -8.39 33.26
CA ASP A 7 26.94 -9.82 33.30
C ASP A 7 25.52 -10.22 33.74
N ALA A 8 24.55 -10.14 32.82
CA ALA A 8 23.28 -10.82 32.99
C ALA A 8 23.56 -12.33 33.06
N ASP A 9 23.48 -12.87 34.26
CA ASP A 9 23.56 -14.31 34.52
C ASP A 9 22.47 -15.00 33.67
N PRO A 10 22.78 -16.04 32.88
CA PRO A 10 21.78 -16.80 32.14
C PRO A 10 20.66 -17.39 33.02
N ASN A 11 20.82 -17.37 34.35
CA ASN A 11 19.80 -17.74 35.33
C ASN A 11 19.06 -16.55 35.99
N GLU A 12 19.24 -15.31 35.52
CA GLU A 12 18.52 -14.16 36.06
C GLU A 12 17.03 -14.21 35.66
N VAL A 13 16.18 -14.65 36.59
CA VAL A 13 14.73 -14.69 36.39
C VAL A 13 14.16 -13.28 36.62
N LEU A 14 13.74 -12.63 35.53
CA LEU A 14 13.02 -11.36 35.58
C LEU A 14 11.52 -11.60 35.79
N CYS A 15 11.05 -11.47 37.02
CA CYS A 15 9.61 -11.53 37.33
C CYS A 15 8.93 -10.20 37.03
N LEU A 16 8.10 -10.17 35.97
CA LEU A 16 7.30 -9.01 35.61
C LEU A 16 5.93 -9.08 36.31
N ILE A 17 5.44 -7.92 36.76
CA ILE A 17 4.08 -7.76 37.29
C ILE A 17 3.15 -7.55 36.09
N PRO A 18 2.21 -8.46 35.78
CA PRO A 18 1.37 -8.37 34.58
C PRO A 18 0.53 -7.08 34.52
N GLU A 19 0.09 -6.56 35.67
CA GLU A 19 -0.69 -5.31 35.74
C GLU A 19 0.11 -4.07 35.33
N LEU A 20 1.45 -4.16 35.32
CA LEU A 20 2.35 -3.11 34.83
C LEU A 20 2.86 -3.37 33.41
N CYS A 21 2.38 -4.44 32.77
CA CYS A 21 2.80 -4.86 31.44
C CYS A 21 1.70 -4.58 30.41
N TRP A 22 2.05 -3.88 29.35
CA TRP A 22 1.18 -3.71 28.19
C TRP A 22 1.74 -4.46 26.99
N LEU A 23 0.87 -5.19 26.29
CA LEU A 23 1.21 -5.76 24.99
C LEU A 23 1.43 -4.61 24.00
N THR A 24 2.63 -4.55 23.42
CA THR A 24 2.98 -3.57 22.40
C THR A 24 2.80 -4.14 21.00
N GLY A 25 2.54 -3.26 20.02
CA GLY A 25 2.39 -3.65 18.62
C GLY A 25 0.94 -3.99 18.26
N LEU A 26 0.75 -4.50 17.03
CA LEU A 26 -0.55 -4.87 16.50
C LEU A 26 -0.67 -6.38 16.42
N THR A 27 -1.69 -6.94 17.08
CA THR A 27 -2.04 -8.35 16.97
C THR A 27 -2.62 -8.66 15.59
N ASP A 28 -2.62 -9.95 15.20
CA ASP A 28 -3.14 -10.35 13.89
C ASP A 28 -4.63 -10.03 13.73
N ASN A 29 -5.41 -10.19 14.79
CA ASN A 29 -6.84 -9.82 14.79
C ASN A 29 -7.03 -8.31 14.51
N MET A 30 -6.18 -7.45 15.10
CA MET A 30 -6.22 -6.00 14.83
C MET A 30 -5.79 -5.66 13.41
N ARG A 31 -4.83 -6.41 12.84
CA ARG A 31 -4.38 -6.23 11.45
C ARG A 31 -5.43 -6.68 10.43
N GLN A 32 -6.21 -7.71 10.76
CA GLN A 32 -7.31 -8.21 9.94
C GLN A 32 -8.56 -7.31 10.04
N ASP A 33 -8.70 -6.53 11.10
CA ASP A 33 -9.77 -5.53 11.22
C ASP A 33 -9.47 -4.27 10.40
N PHE A 34 -10.18 -4.15 9.27
CA PHE A 34 -10.07 -3.00 8.37
C PHE A 34 -10.40 -1.65 9.02
N ARG A 35 -11.28 -1.60 10.03
CA ARG A 35 -11.63 -0.35 10.70
C ARG A 35 -10.48 0.15 11.55
N VAL A 36 -9.91 -0.75 12.36
CA VAL A 36 -8.73 -0.47 13.20
C VAL A 36 -7.56 -0.02 12.34
N MET A 37 -7.26 -0.75 11.26
CA MET A 37 -6.16 -0.39 10.36
C MET A 37 -6.40 0.94 9.62
N LYS A 38 -7.64 1.27 9.27
CA LYS A 38 -7.98 2.57 8.67
C LYS A 38 -7.72 3.72 9.64
N ASP A 39 -8.15 3.59 10.89
CA ASP A 39 -7.95 4.63 11.92
C ASP A 39 -6.46 4.80 12.25
N ILE A 40 -5.72 3.70 12.38
CA ILE A 40 -4.26 3.75 12.55
C ILE A 40 -3.60 4.45 11.36
N ALA A 41 -4.03 4.16 10.13
CA ALA A 41 -3.48 4.78 8.94
C ALA A 41 -3.70 6.29 8.90
N VAL A 42 -4.82 6.80 9.43
CA VAL A 42 -5.07 8.26 9.51
C VAL A 42 -4.01 8.95 10.38
N HIS A 43 -3.53 8.29 11.44
CA HIS A 43 -2.54 8.86 12.35
C HIS A 43 -1.09 8.55 11.97
N THR A 44 -0.84 7.46 11.25
CA THR A 44 0.52 7.04 10.88
C THR A 44 0.93 7.45 9.46
N ARG A 45 -0.02 7.78 8.57
CA ARG A 45 0.30 8.34 7.25
C ARG A 45 0.71 9.80 7.39
N VAL A 46 2.00 10.03 7.24
CA VAL A 46 2.60 11.36 7.27
C VAL A 46 2.90 11.80 5.83
N THR A 47 2.48 13.01 5.46
CA THR A 47 2.78 13.58 4.14
C THR A 47 4.27 13.94 4.02
N PRO A 48 4.83 14.08 2.80
CA PRO A 48 6.23 14.45 2.62
C PRO A 48 6.63 15.73 3.37
N MET A 49 5.76 16.75 3.35
CA MET A 49 6.01 18.03 4.03
C MET A 49 5.99 17.91 5.56
N GLN A 50 5.05 17.14 6.10
CA GLN A 50 5.02 16.87 7.55
C GLN A 50 6.24 16.06 8.00
N ARG A 51 6.71 15.12 7.16
CA ARG A 51 7.91 14.33 7.44
C ARG A 51 9.17 15.18 7.45
N ASP A 52 9.33 16.09 6.48
CA ASP A 52 10.43 17.07 6.46
C ASP A 52 10.42 17.94 7.73
N MET A 53 9.27 18.52 8.08
CA MET A 53 9.13 19.35 9.27
C MET A 53 9.47 18.57 10.56
N ALA A 54 9.00 17.34 10.69
CA ALA A 54 9.31 16.47 11.83
C ALA A 54 10.81 16.16 11.93
N MET A 55 11.47 15.89 10.80
CA MET A 55 12.90 15.62 10.74
C MET A 55 13.73 16.84 11.16
N ARG A 56 13.41 18.02 10.62
CA ARG A 56 14.06 19.29 11.01
C ARG A 56 13.86 19.61 12.48
N LYS A 57 12.64 19.39 12.99
CA LYS A 57 12.33 19.56 14.42
C LYS A 57 13.15 18.60 15.29
N PHE A 58 13.30 17.34 14.87
CA PHE A 58 14.13 16.37 15.58
C PHE A 58 15.59 16.82 15.66
N VAL A 59 16.19 17.21 14.53
CA VAL A 59 17.57 17.72 14.50
C VAL A 59 17.72 18.94 15.42
N LYS A 60 16.80 19.90 15.33
CA LYS A 60 16.79 21.09 16.19
C LYS A 60 16.70 20.73 17.68
N ASN A 61 15.91 19.73 18.04
CA ASN A 61 15.79 19.29 19.42
C ASN A 61 17.07 18.62 19.93
N VAL A 62 17.75 17.84 19.09
CA VAL A 62 19.05 17.22 19.44
C VAL A 62 20.12 18.28 19.63
N GLU A 63 20.22 19.24 18.71
CA GLU A 63 21.22 20.31 18.76
C GLU A 63 21.04 21.25 19.96
N ASN A 64 19.78 21.52 20.33
CA ASN A 64 19.46 22.33 21.52
C ASN A 64 19.58 21.56 22.85
N ASN A 65 19.86 20.26 22.82
CA ASN A 65 20.06 19.46 24.03
C ASN A 65 21.56 19.38 24.37
N PRO A 66 22.02 20.03 25.47
CA PRO A 66 23.44 20.08 25.80
C PRO A 66 24.07 18.71 26.04
N SER A 67 23.30 17.76 26.61
CA SER A 67 23.79 16.40 26.86
C SER A 67 24.00 15.64 25.57
N ALA A 68 23.03 15.71 24.64
CA ALA A 68 23.14 15.01 23.36
C ALA A 68 24.28 15.58 22.51
N LYS A 69 24.38 16.91 22.45
CA LYS A 69 25.47 17.61 21.76
C LYS A 69 26.85 17.28 22.34
N SER A 70 26.97 17.23 23.66
CA SER A 70 28.22 16.85 24.33
C SER A 70 28.63 15.41 23.99
N GLU A 71 27.70 14.45 23.99
CA GLU A 71 28.00 13.08 23.60
C GLU A 71 28.48 13.00 22.15
N MET A 72 27.80 13.63 21.20
CA MET A 72 28.22 13.65 19.80
C MET A 72 29.61 14.28 19.61
N ALA A 73 29.88 15.40 20.31
CA ALA A 73 31.17 16.08 20.23
C ALA A 73 32.34 15.21 20.73
N LYS A 74 32.12 14.32 21.71
CA LYS A 74 33.16 13.35 22.16
C LYS A 74 33.58 12.40 21.03
N TRP A 75 32.68 12.12 20.09
CA TRP A 75 32.97 11.31 18.90
C TRP A 75 33.41 12.16 17.70
N GLY A 76 33.55 13.48 17.86
CA GLY A 76 33.84 14.40 16.76
C GLY A 76 32.68 14.53 15.76
N LEU A 77 31.44 14.23 16.18
CA LEU A 77 30.25 14.23 15.33
C LEU A 77 29.41 15.48 15.56
N TYR A 78 28.71 15.91 14.50
CA TYR A 78 27.64 16.89 14.54
C TYR A 78 26.53 16.48 13.57
N LEU A 79 25.31 17.00 13.76
CA LEU A 79 24.20 16.76 12.83
C LEU A 79 24.08 17.94 11.87
N ASP A 80 23.88 17.64 10.59
CA ASP A 80 23.49 18.67 9.62
C ASP A 80 22.06 19.16 9.90
N THR A 81 21.85 20.46 9.75
CA THR A 81 20.58 21.16 10.05
C THR A 81 19.60 21.15 8.90
N ASP A 82 20.06 20.83 7.68
CA ASP A 82 19.23 20.69 6.49
C ASP A 82 19.21 19.24 5.99
N LEU A 83 18.22 18.92 5.15
CA LEU A 83 18.19 17.64 4.47
C LEU A 83 19.26 17.58 3.38
N LEU A 84 19.86 16.41 3.21
CA LEU A 84 20.81 16.18 2.13
C LEU A 84 20.12 16.40 0.77
N ARG A 85 20.65 17.36 0.00
CA ARG A 85 20.22 17.58 -1.38
C ARG A 85 20.89 16.56 -2.28
N THR A 86 20.08 15.94 -3.12
CA THR A 86 20.55 14.91 -4.04
C THR A 86 20.07 15.25 -5.44
N ASP A 87 20.97 15.12 -6.41
CA ASP A 87 20.61 15.26 -7.81
C ASP A 87 19.84 14.00 -8.25
N ALA A 88 18.65 14.21 -8.80
CA ALA A 88 17.80 13.15 -9.29
C ALA A 88 17.54 13.33 -10.80
N ARG A 89 17.20 12.24 -11.47
CA ARG A 89 16.77 12.25 -12.87
C ARG A 89 15.29 11.92 -12.93
N GLN A 90 14.53 12.74 -13.63
CA GLN A 90 13.16 12.42 -14.02
C GLN A 90 13.21 11.76 -15.40
N LEU A 91 12.70 10.53 -15.49
CA LEU A 91 12.58 9.84 -16.76
C LEU A 91 11.49 10.51 -17.62
N PRO A 92 11.66 10.55 -18.95
CA PRO A 92 10.63 11.06 -19.84
C PRO A 92 9.37 10.19 -19.75
N LEU A 93 8.24 10.80 -20.10
CA LEU A 93 6.97 10.09 -20.17
C LEU A 93 7.01 9.06 -21.30
N GLU A 94 6.58 7.84 -21.00
CA GLU A 94 6.62 6.73 -21.93
C GLU A 94 5.42 6.73 -22.88
N LYS A 95 5.63 6.19 -24.08
CA LYS A 95 4.57 6.04 -25.08
C LYS A 95 3.86 4.71 -24.90
N ILE A 96 2.57 4.76 -24.58
CA ILE A 96 1.69 3.60 -24.51
C ILE A 96 1.19 3.26 -25.92
N ILE A 97 1.33 2.00 -26.31
CA ILE A 97 0.94 1.50 -27.64
C ILE A 97 -0.21 0.51 -27.47
N LEU A 98 -1.34 0.82 -28.10
CA LEU A 98 -2.51 -0.04 -28.24
C LEU A 98 -2.64 -0.48 -29.71
N GLN A 99 -3.64 -1.31 -30.01
CA GLN A 99 -3.75 -1.93 -31.34
C GLN A 99 -3.95 -0.90 -32.46
N LYS A 100 -4.76 0.14 -32.23
CA LYS A 100 -5.11 1.16 -33.24
C LYS A 100 -4.46 2.51 -32.98
N ARG A 101 -4.07 2.78 -31.74
CA ARG A 101 -3.64 4.10 -31.30
C ARG A 101 -2.46 3.97 -30.34
N SER A 102 -1.65 5.02 -30.32
CA SER A 102 -0.64 5.21 -29.28
C SER A 102 -0.77 6.61 -28.68
N PHE A 103 -0.44 6.75 -27.41
CA PHE A 103 -0.48 8.03 -26.69
C PHE A 103 0.66 8.07 -25.66
N GLN A 104 0.98 9.26 -25.16
CA GLN A 104 2.01 9.44 -24.14
C GLN A 104 1.38 9.36 -22.74
N SER A 105 2.06 8.74 -21.78
CA SER A 105 1.58 8.67 -20.39
C SER A 105 1.51 10.06 -19.76
N ASN A 106 0.69 10.23 -18.72
CA ASN A 106 0.68 11.46 -17.92
C ASN A 106 1.80 11.44 -16.87
N MET A 107 2.00 12.55 -16.15
CA MET A 107 3.01 12.68 -15.09
C MET A 107 2.77 11.76 -13.89
N GLU A 108 1.53 11.32 -13.69
CA GLU A 108 1.14 10.41 -12.61
C GLU A 108 1.32 8.93 -13.00
N ALA A 109 1.70 8.67 -14.25
CA ALA A 109 1.71 7.34 -14.89
C ALA A 109 0.37 6.59 -14.79
N ASP A 110 -0.75 7.32 -14.74
CA ASP A 110 -2.10 6.76 -14.83
C ASP A 110 -2.63 6.90 -16.26
N PHE A 111 -3.02 5.78 -16.85
CA PHE A 111 -3.56 5.70 -18.22
C PHE A 111 -4.86 4.89 -18.26
N GLY A 112 -5.50 4.65 -17.11
CA GLY A 112 -6.68 3.79 -17.01
C GLY A 112 -7.85 4.26 -17.87
N ARG A 113 -8.05 5.58 -17.99
CA ARG A 113 -9.15 6.15 -18.78
C ARG A 113 -8.91 6.00 -20.28
N GLU A 114 -7.67 6.18 -20.72
CA GLU A 114 -7.24 6.13 -22.11
C GLU A 114 -7.28 4.70 -22.65
N VAL A 115 -6.80 3.72 -21.86
CA VAL A 115 -6.78 2.31 -22.28
C VAL A 115 -8.17 1.68 -22.34
N CYS A 116 -9.15 2.19 -21.60
CA CYS A 116 -10.51 1.64 -21.60
C CYS A 116 -11.35 2.02 -22.83
N ARG A 117 -10.85 2.92 -23.68
CA ARG A 117 -11.60 3.47 -24.83
C ARG A 117 -11.16 2.93 -26.18
N GLU A 118 -10.10 2.14 -26.19
CA GLU A 118 -9.46 1.66 -27.41
C GLU A 118 -9.19 0.15 -27.33
N PRO A 119 -9.15 -0.55 -28.47
CA PRO A 119 -8.81 -1.96 -28.47
C PRO A 119 -7.44 -2.23 -27.87
N VAL A 120 -7.38 -3.24 -26.98
CA VAL A 120 -6.12 -3.68 -26.38
C VAL A 120 -5.16 -4.19 -27.47
N LEU A 121 -3.86 -4.15 -27.21
CA LEU A 121 -2.83 -4.48 -28.20
C LEU A 121 -3.07 -5.81 -28.91
N VAL A 122 -3.47 -6.85 -28.16
CA VAL A 122 -3.84 -8.16 -28.68
C VAL A 122 -5.13 -8.63 -27.98
N PRO A 123 -6.32 -8.43 -28.58
CA PRO A 123 -7.57 -8.85 -27.97
C PRO A 123 -7.75 -10.38 -28.08
N VAL A 124 -8.27 -10.99 -27.02
CA VAL A 124 -8.63 -12.41 -26.99
C VAL A 124 -10.12 -12.54 -26.73
N ASP A 125 -10.86 -13.08 -27.70
CA ASP A 125 -12.31 -13.24 -27.61
C ASP A 125 -12.72 -14.30 -26.56
N LEU A 126 -13.71 -13.97 -25.72
CA LEU A 126 -14.37 -14.93 -24.82
C LEU A 126 -15.48 -15.68 -25.58
N LYS A 127 -15.10 -16.78 -26.22
CA LYS A 127 -16.03 -17.59 -27.03
C LYS A 127 -16.82 -18.62 -26.22
N CYS A 128 -16.12 -19.37 -25.37
CA CYS A 128 -16.69 -20.44 -24.54
C CYS A 128 -16.25 -20.20 -23.09
N TRP A 129 -17.18 -19.76 -22.27
CA TRP A 129 -16.93 -19.42 -20.87
C TRP A 129 -18.20 -19.64 -20.05
N MET A 130 -18.06 -19.69 -18.73
CA MET A 130 -19.16 -20.00 -17.83
C MET A 130 -19.15 -19.08 -16.61
N VAL A 131 -20.34 -18.85 -16.05
CA VAL A 131 -20.51 -18.09 -14.80
C VAL A 131 -21.24 -18.98 -13.81
N LEU A 132 -20.59 -19.25 -12.68
CA LEU A 132 -21.18 -19.96 -11.54
C LEU A 132 -21.66 -18.94 -10.52
N PHE A 133 -22.89 -19.09 -10.05
CA PHE A 133 -23.47 -18.22 -9.04
C PHE A 133 -24.49 -18.95 -8.18
N PHE A 134 -24.68 -18.50 -6.95
CA PHE A 134 -25.77 -18.99 -6.10
C PHE A 134 -27.10 -18.40 -6.52
N ALA A 135 -28.19 -19.12 -6.27
CA ALA A 135 -29.55 -18.68 -6.52
C ALA A 135 -29.85 -17.25 -6.03
N ARG A 136 -29.32 -16.86 -4.86
CA ARG A 136 -29.49 -15.51 -4.28
C ARG A 136 -28.81 -14.38 -5.05
N ASP A 137 -27.79 -14.70 -5.85
CA ASP A 137 -26.94 -13.74 -6.56
C ASP A 137 -27.23 -13.71 -8.08
N GLU A 138 -28.31 -14.36 -8.53
CA GLU A 138 -28.72 -14.45 -9.94
C GLU A 138 -28.80 -13.07 -10.64
N ASN A 139 -29.39 -12.07 -9.97
CA ASN A 139 -29.46 -10.72 -10.51
C ASN A 139 -28.06 -10.10 -10.70
N LYS A 140 -27.16 -10.27 -9.71
CA LYS A 140 -25.78 -9.76 -9.80
C LYS A 140 -25.00 -10.45 -10.91
N ALA A 141 -25.20 -11.76 -11.10
CA ALA A 141 -24.57 -12.51 -12.17
C ALA A 141 -25.03 -12.01 -13.54
N ASN A 142 -26.33 -11.78 -13.72
CA ASN A 142 -26.87 -11.22 -14.95
C ASN A 142 -26.37 -9.79 -15.21
N ASP A 143 -26.29 -8.94 -14.19
CA ASP A 143 -25.71 -7.60 -14.28
C ASP A 143 -24.23 -7.65 -14.70
N PHE A 144 -23.46 -8.56 -14.10
CA PHE A 144 -22.06 -8.78 -14.45
C PHE A 144 -21.90 -9.21 -15.92
N ILE A 145 -22.68 -10.19 -16.37
CA ILE A 145 -22.65 -10.68 -17.76
C ILE A 145 -23.01 -9.55 -18.74
N THR A 146 -24.03 -8.75 -18.39
CA THR A 146 -24.46 -7.60 -19.18
C THR A 146 -23.35 -6.55 -19.26
N MET A 147 -22.69 -6.26 -18.14
CA MET A 147 -21.58 -5.31 -18.10
C MET A 147 -20.39 -5.80 -18.93
N MET A 148 -20.02 -7.07 -18.81
CA MET A 148 -18.94 -7.68 -19.59
C MET A 148 -19.17 -7.52 -21.10
N LYS A 149 -20.38 -7.83 -21.57
CA LYS A 149 -20.75 -7.64 -22.98
C LYS A 149 -20.79 -6.18 -23.41
N LYS A 150 -21.03 -5.25 -22.48
CA LYS A 150 -21.08 -3.81 -22.75
C LYS A 150 -19.68 -3.20 -22.86
N VAL A 151 -18.75 -3.54 -21.96
CA VAL A 151 -17.44 -2.86 -21.86
C VAL A 151 -16.35 -3.52 -22.68
N CYS A 152 -16.34 -4.85 -22.79
CA CYS A 152 -15.28 -5.58 -23.49
C CYS A 152 -15.19 -5.27 -25.00
N PRO A 153 -16.29 -4.98 -25.73
CA PRO A 153 -16.18 -4.62 -27.15
C PRO A 153 -15.37 -3.35 -27.41
N ALA A 154 -15.39 -2.37 -26.50
CA ALA A 154 -14.55 -1.17 -26.62
C ALA A 154 -13.05 -1.50 -26.54
N LEU A 155 -12.73 -2.55 -25.78
CA LEU A 155 -11.40 -3.14 -25.67
C LEU A 155 -11.06 -4.08 -26.84
N GLY A 156 -11.95 -4.22 -27.84
CA GLY A 156 -11.77 -5.13 -28.97
C GLY A 156 -12.01 -6.61 -28.64
N ILE A 157 -12.50 -6.91 -27.43
CA ILE A 157 -12.76 -8.27 -26.97
C ILE A 157 -14.24 -8.61 -27.22
N ARG A 158 -14.52 -9.61 -28.06
CA ARG A 158 -15.88 -10.12 -28.23
C ARG A 158 -16.21 -11.09 -27.11
N VAL A 159 -17.37 -10.90 -26.49
CA VAL A 159 -17.84 -11.74 -25.38
C VAL A 159 -19.15 -12.40 -25.78
N ASN A 160 -19.12 -13.72 -25.95
CA ASN A 160 -20.30 -14.52 -26.23
C ASN A 160 -21.16 -14.71 -24.96
N ASN A 161 -22.37 -15.26 -25.13
CA ASN A 161 -23.17 -15.68 -23.98
C ASN A 161 -22.43 -16.78 -23.18
N PRO A 162 -22.24 -16.62 -21.87
CA PRO A 162 -21.67 -17.67 -21.05
C PRO A 162 -22.68 -18.79 -20.80
N GLN A 163 -22.17 -19.97 -20.48
CA GLN A 163 -22.96 -20.99 -19.81
C GLN A 163 -23.19 -20.59 -18.35
N GLN A 164 -24.44 -20.49 -17.92
CA GLN A 164 -24.79 -20.07 -16.56
C GLN A 164 -25.10 -21.30 -15.71
N PHE A 165 -24.40 -21.45 -14.59
CA PHE A 165 -24.60 -22.54 -13.65
C PHE A 165 -25.05 -21.99 -12.30
N ARG A 166 -26.31 -22.24 -12.00
CA ARG A 166 -26.94 -21.87 -10.74
C ARG A 166 -26.69 -22.95 -9.70
N LEU A 167 -26.13 -22.55 -8.56
CA LEU A 167 -25.95 -23.38 -7.38
C LEU A 167 -27.05 -23.08 -6.36
N GLU A 168 -27.66 -24.11 -5.78
CA GLU A 168 -28.80 -23.92 -4.87
C GLU A 168 -28.39 -23.41 -3.48
N ASN A 169 -27.25 -23.88 -2.92
CA ASN A 169 -26.79 -23.50 -1.59
C ASN A 169 -25.26 -23.48 -1.47
N ASP A 170 -24.76 -22.61 -0.60
CA ASP A 170 -23.35 -22.45 -0.20
C ASP A 170 -22.93 -23.44 0.91
N ARG A 171 -23.72 -24.51 1.12
CA ARG A 171 -23.45 -25.52 2.13
C ARG A 171 -22.70 -26.67 1.47
N THR A 172 -21.39 -26.71 1.72
CA THR A 172 -20.62 -27.95 1.72
C THR A 172 -20.93 -28.74 2.99
#